data_AF-A0A957XFD9-F1
#
_entry.id   AF-A0A957XFD9-F1
#
_cell.length_a   1.000
_cell.length_b   1.000
_cell.length_c   1.000
_cell.angle_alpha   90.00
_cell.angle_beta   90.00
_cell.angle_gamma   90.00
#
_symmetry.space_group_name_H-M   'P 1'
#
loop_
_entity.id
_entity.type
_entity.pdbx_description
1 polymer ?
#
loop_
_entity_poly.entity_id
_entity_poly.type
_entity_poly.pdbx_seq_one_letter_code
_entity_poly.pdbx_strand_id
1 'polypeptide(L)'
;MIRKLLYLLALCLSITLLLAACGGGTVDDAVEEAQEEVEEPAAEEEVVEEEPAAEEPAAEEVAEEEPAAEEEVAEEAPAEEDPLGTVVVAAGDPIRIASALVIAGPNETLGVDSQTGVEVAIQQRGEVAGHPVELIP
;
A
#
# COMPACT_ATOMS: atom_id res chain seq x y z
N MET A 1 40.08 -39.07 10.25
CA MET A 1 39.50 -38.12 9.27
C MET A 1 37.99 -38.33 9.07
N ILE A 2 37.48 -39.57 9.16
CA ILE A 2 36.06 -39.90 8.98
C ILE A 2 35.10 -39.19 9.94
N ARG A 3 35.44 -39.02 11.22
CA ARG A 3 34.59 -38.27 12.17
C ARG A 3 34.41 -36.80 11.77
N LYS A 4 35.48 -36.14 11.33
CA LYS A 4 35.44 -34.74 10.85
C LYS A 4 34.66 -34.65 9.54
N LEU A 5 34.80 -35.64 8.66
CA LEU A 5 34.02 -35.75 7.42
C LEU A 5 32.53 -35.97 7.70
N LEU A 6 32.18 -36.80 8.69
CA LEU A 6 30.80 -37.04 9.10
C LEU A 6 30.16 -35.78 9.72
N TYR A 7 30.89 -35.01 10.52
CA TYR A 7 30.39 -33.72 11.02
C TYR A 7 30.20 -32.69 9.90
N LEU A 8 31.11 -32.65 8.91
CA LEU A 8 30.99 -31.76 7.77
C LEU A 8 29.79 -32.15 6.88
N LEU A 9 29.57 -33.45 6.65
CA LEU A 9 28.43 -33.95 5.89
C LEU A 9 27.10 -33.66 6.62
N ALA A 10 27.05 -33.88 7.94
CA ALA A 10 25.87 -33.53 8.75
C ALA A 10 25.59 -32.02 8.73
N LEU A 11 26.63 -31.19 8.78
CA LEU A 11 26.48 -29.74 8.66
C LEU A 11 25.93 -29.34 7.28
N CYS A 12 26.51 -29.86 6.19
CA CYS A 12 26.02 -29.60 4.84
C CYS A 12 24.55 -30.03 4.66
N LEU A 13 24.16 -31.19 5.20
CA LEU A 13 22.81 -31.71 5.09
C LEU A 13 21.80 -30.87 5.90
N SER A 14 22.21 -30.35 7.06
CA SER A 14 21.39 -29.42 7.84
C SER A 14 21.19 -28.07 7.12
N ILE A 15 22.22 -27.56 6.45
CA ILE A 15 22.16 -26.32 5.67
C ILE A 15 21.20 -26.49 4.48
N THR A 16 21.28 -27.61 3.73
CA THR A 16 20.35 -27.86 2.62
C THR A 16 18.90 -27.95 3.08
N LEU A 17 18.64 -28.52 4.26
CA LEU A 17 17.28 -28.61 4.82
C LEU A 17 16.72 -27.22 5.18
N LEU A 18 17.56 -26.34 5.72
CA LEU A 18 17.20 -24.96 6.06
C LEU A 18 16.89 -24.12 4.80
N LEU A 19 17.63 -24.32 3.70
CA LEU A 19 17.36 -23.62 2.44
C LEU A 19 16.05 -24.08 1.78
N ALA A 20 15.72 -25.37 1.85
CA ALA A 20 14.45 -25.89 1.34
C ALA A 20 13.22 -25.35 2.09
N ALA A 21 13.36 -25.10 3.41
CA ALA A 21 12.28 -24.57 4.24
C ALA A 21 12.00 -23.06 4.01
N CYS A 22 12.92 -22.33 3.38
CA CYS A 22 12.76 -20.90 3.09
C CYS A 22 12.56 -20.58 1.59
N GLY A 23 12.40 -21.58 0.71
CA GLY A 23 12.43 -21.33 -0.74
C GLY A 23 11.69 -22.31 -1.65
N GLY A 24 10.64 -22.99 -1.18
CA GLY A 24 9.90 -23.99 -1.97
C GLY A 24 8.45 -23.58 -2.29
N GLY A 25 8.28 -22.54 -3.12
CA GLY A 25 6.99 -22.19 -3.72
C GLY A 25 7.04 -22.42 -5.22
N THR A 26 6.95 -23.67 -5.67
CA THR A 26 6.61 -23.98 -7.06
C THR A 26 5.10 -23.84 -7.20
N VAL A 27 4.66 -22.81 -7.90
CA VAL A 27 3.35 -22.82 -8.55
C VAL A 27 3.38 -23.98 -9.53
N ASP A 28 2.75 -25.08 -9.11
CA ASP A 28 2.50 -26.24 -9.95
C ASP A 28 1.46 -25.81 -10.97
N ASP A 29 1.90 -25.77 -12.22
CA ASP A 29 1.09 -25.55 -13.40
C ASP A 29 0.13 -26.74 -13.54
N ALA A 30 -1.11 -26.56 -13.08
CA ALA A 30 -2.22 -27.46 -13.35
C ALA A 30 -3.19 -26.75 -14.31
N VAL A 31 -2.71 -26.46 -15.52
CA VAL A 31 -3.54 -26.47 -16.71
C VAL A 31 -3.77 -27.94 -17.06
N GLU A 32 -4.77 -28.57 -16.44
CA GLU A 32 -5.34 -29.82 -16.95
C GLU A 32 -6.59 -29.46 -17.74
N GLU A 33 -6.49 -29.66 -19.05
CA GLU A 33 -7.56 -29.51 -19.99
C GLU A 33 -8.72 -30.45 -19.68
N ALA A 34 -9.93 -29.89 -19.66
CA ALA A 34 -11.15 -30.62 -19.95
C ALA A 34 -12.03 -29.75 -20.86
N GLN A 35 -11.76 -29.86 -22.16
CA GLN A 35 -12.66 -29.44 -23.22
C GLN A 35 -13.65 -30.57 -23.51
N GLU A 36 -14.91 -30.42 -23.11
CA GLU A 36 -16.15 -31.05 -23.64
C GLU A 36 -17.26 -30.57 -22.68
N GLU A 37 -18.36 -29.94 -23.07
CA GLU A 37 -19.16 -30.03 -24.28
C GLU A 37 -19.72 -28.66 -24.67
N VAL A 38 -19.89 -28.49 -25.98
CA VAL A 38 -20.70 -27.46 -26.60
C VAL A 38 -22.18 -27.77 -26.33
N GLU A 39 -22.85 -26.93 -25.54
CA GLU A 39 -24.29 -26.70 -25.72
C GLU A 39 -24.50 -25.20 -25.99
N GLU A 40 -25.02 -24.92 -27.18
CA GLU A 40 -25.58 -23.63 -27.57
C GLU A 40 -26.68 -23.22 -26.57
N PRO A 41 -26.64 -22.01 -25.98
CA PRO A 41 -27.87 -21.33 -25.67
C PRO A 41 -28.30 -20.55 -26.90
N ALA A 42 -29.45 -20.97 -27.40
CA ALA A 42 -30.28 -20.30 -28.38
C ALA A 42 -30.28 -18.77 -28.21
N ALA A 43 -30.21 -18.10 -29.35
CA ALA A 43 -30.72 -16.76 -29.54
C ALA A 43 -32.19 -16.71 -29.10
N GLU A 44 -32.49 -15.91 -28.08
CA GLU A 44 -33.78 -15.25 -27.93
C GLU A 44 -33.52 -13.75 -27.80
N GLU A 45 -34.14 -12.99 -28.69
CA GLU A 45 -34.18 -11.54 -28.72
C GLU A 45 -34.65 -10.96 -27.38
N GLU A 46 -33.86 -10.06 -26.81
CA GLU A 46 -34.41 -8.98 -25.98
C GLU A 46 -33.78 -7.66 -26.43
N VAL A 47 -34.32 -7.13 -27.53
CA VAL A 47 -34.23 -5.69 -27.80
C VAL A 47 -35.33 -5.04 -26.96
N VAL A 48 -35.03 -4.75 -25.71
CA VAL A 48 -35.75 -3.73 -24.97
C VAL A 48 -35.11 -2.39 -25.35
N GLU A 49 -35.80 -1.66 -26.23
CA GLU A 49 -35.64 -0.21 -26.29
C GLU A 49 -36.02 0.36 -24.93
N GLU A 50 -35.03 0.84 -24.18
CA GLU A 50 -35.26 1.84 -23.14
C GLU A 50 -34.65 3.17 -23.64
N GLU A 51 -35.50 4.19 -23.66
CA GLU A 51 -35.20 5.57 -24.00
C GLU A 51 -33.93 6.07 -23.32
N PRO A 52 -33.16 6.98 -23.95
CA PRO A 52 -32.14 7.71 -23.21
C PRO A 52 -32.88 8.59 -22.19
N ALA A 53 -32.84 8.18 -20.93
CA ALA A 53 -33.15 9.04 -19.81
C ALA A 53 -32.22 10.26 -19.91
N ALA A 54 -32.82 11.40 -20.22
CA ALA A 54 -32.19 12.69 -20.09
C ALA A 54 -31.84 12.92 -18.62
N GLU A 55 -30.60 12.63 -18.23
CA GLU A 55 -30.02 13.15 -17.01
C GLU A 55 -29.81 14.65 -17.20
N GLU A 56 -30.72 15.44 -16.63
CA GLU A 56 -30.44 16.84 -16.32
C GLU A 56 -29.19 16.89 -15.42
N PRO A 57 -28.25 17.81 -15.66
CA PRO A 57 -27.13 17.97 -14.76
C PRO A 57 -27.69 18.44 -13.42
N ALA A 58 -27.58 17.58 -12.41
CA ALA A 58 -27.66 18.00 -11.02
C ALA A 58 -26.53 19.01 -10.82
N ALA A 59 -26.88 20.29 -10.88
CA ALA A 59 -26.10 21.36 -10.33
C ALA A 59 -26.05 21.14 -8.82
N GLU A 60 -25.08 20.35 -8.36
CA GLU A 60 -24.65 20.40 -6.97
C GLU A 60 -23.96 21.75 -6.77
N GLU A 61 -24.66 22.58 -6.02
CA GLU A 61 -24.18 23.88 -5.58
C GLU A 61 -22.85 23.72 -4.87
N VAL A 62 -21.89 24.52 -5.34
CA VAL A 62 -20.64 24.83 -4.67
C VAL A 62 -20.97 25.35 -3.26
N ALA A 63 -20.78 24.50 -2.26
CA ALA A 63 -20.63 24.95 -0.90
C ALA A 63 -19.29 25.70 -0.83
N GLU A 64 -19.37 27.02 -0.87
CA GLU A 64 -18.28 27.91 -0.47
C GLU A 64 -17.92 27.58 0.98
N GLU A 65 -16.83 26.84 1.21
CA GLU A 65 -16.20 26.80 2.52
C GLU A 65 -15.60 28.18 2.80
N GLU A 66 -16.12 28.83 3.85
CA GLU A 66 -15.49 29.98 4.49
C GLU A 66 -14.00 29.68 4.76
N PRO A 67 -13.11 30.67 4.63
CA PRO A 67 -11.70 30.46 4.92
C PRO A 67 -11.57 30.03 6.38
N ALA A 68 -10.97 28.85 6.56
CA ALA A 68 -10.52 28.35 7.85
C ALA A 68 -9.76 29.48 8.57
N ALA A 69 -10.27 29.84 9.74
CA ALA A 69 -9.62 30.77 10.64
C ALA A 69 -8.15 30.37 10.79
N GLU A 70 -7.26 31.35 10.63
CA GLU A 70 -5.85 31.23 10.92
C GLU A 70 -5.72 30.72 12.37
N GLU A 71 -5.39 29.44 12.55
CA GLU A 71 -5.00 28.91 13.85
C GLU A 71 -3.72 29.63 14.25
N GLU A 72 -3.84 30.52 15.23
CA GLU A 72 -2.68 31.07 15.92
C GLU A 72 -1.86 29.89 16.45
N VAL A 73 -0.64 29.76 15.94
CA VAL A 73 0.35 28.80 16.39
C VAL A 73 0.48 28.97 17.90
N ALA A 74 -0.10 28.03 18.64
CA ALA A 74 0.06 27.98 20.08
C ALA A 74 1.56 27.92 20.37
N GLU A 75 2.06 28.92 21.09
CA GLU A 75 3.41 28.93 21.62
C GLU A 75 3.59 27.63 22.41
N GLU A 76 4.36 26.69 21.85
CA GLU A 76 4.55 25.38 22.46
C GLU A 76 5.13 25.57 23.86
N ALA A 77 4.41 25.04 24.85
CA ALA A 77 4.92 24.98 26.21
C ALA A 77 6.30 24.30 26.19
N PRO A 78 7.29 24.80 26.97
CA PRO A 78 8.60 24.17 27.02
C PRO A 78 8.39 22.70 27.38
N ALA A 79 8.86 21.81 26.50
CA ALA A 79 8.73 20.38 26.69
C ALA A 79 9.19 20.03 28.09
N GLU A 80 8.32 19.37 28.87
CA GLU A 80 8.76 18.72 30.11
C GLU A 80 9.96 17.83 29.78
N GLU A 81 10.90 17.68 30.72
CA GLU A 81 12.09 16.84 30.53
C GLU A 81 11.67 15.37 30.33
N ASP A 82 11.40 14.98 29.08
CA ASP A 82 11.19 13.60 28.69
C ASP A 82 12.52 12.85 28.86
N PRO A 83 12.56 11.68 29.54
CA PRO A 83 13.77 10.87 29.67
C PRO A 83 14.47 10.48 28.35
N LEU A 84 13.74 10.52 27.23
CA LEU A 84 14.25 10.30 25.88
C LEU A 84 14.73 11.59 25.19
N GLY A 85 14.45 12.74 25.78
CA GLY A 85 14.77 14.07 25.25
C GLY A 85 13.69 14.65 24.33
N THR A 86 13.94 15.84 23.83
CA THR A 86 13.02 16.58 22.94
C THR A 86 13.62 16.74 21.55
N VAL A 87 12.77 16.67 20.52
CA VAL A 87 13.13 16.98 19.13
C VAL A 87 12.51 18.32 18.77
N VAL A 88 13.32 19.24 18.25
CA VAL A 88 12.88 20.53 17.73
C VAL A 88 13.02 20.50 16.22
N VAL A 89 11.92 20.76 15.51
CA VAL A 89 11.89 20.94 14.05
C VAL A 89 11.84 22.44 13.78
N ALA A 90 12.77 22.97 12.98
CA ALA A 90 12.79 24.41 12.74
C ALA A 90 11.57 24.84 11.88
N ALA A 91 11.11 26.06 12.06
CA ALA A 91 9.99 26.59 11.27
C ALA A 91 10.30 26.49 9.77
N GLY A 92 9.37 25.87 9.02
CA GLY A 92 9.52 25.62 7.59
C GLY A 92 10.32 24.37 7.21
N ASP A 93 11.00 23.70 8.15
CA ASP A 93 11.62 22.39 7.88
C ASP A 93 10.53 21.32 7.70
N PRO A 94 10.71 20.34 6.79
CA PRO A 94 9.70 19.32 6.54
C PRO A 94 9.69 18.21 7.61
N ILE A 95 8.52 17.61 7.79
CA ILE A 95 8.38 16.30 8.43
C ILE A 95 8.59 15.22 7.36
N ARG A 96 9.67 14.47 7.49
CA ARG A 96 10.02 13.40 6.56
C ARG A 96 9.37 12.10 7.02
N ILE A 97 8.49 11.52 6.18
CA ILE A 97 7.80 10.27 6.47
C ILE A 97 8.36 9.20 5.54
N ALA A 98 8.97 8.16 6.10
CA ALA A 98 9.48 7.03 5.32
C ALA A 98 8.41 5.95 5.13
N SER A 99 8.27 5.49 3.89
CA SER A 99 7.45 4.35 3.52
C SER A 99 8.24 3.06 3.69
N ALA A 100 7.60 2.05 4.27
CA ALA A 100 8.17 0.72 4.45
C ALA A 100 7.18 -0.33 3.93
N LEU A 101 6.72 -0.14 2.69
CA LEU A 101 5.71 -0.96 2.04
C LEU A 101 6.32 -2.01 1.10
N VAL A 102 5.57 -3.07 0.82
CA VAL A 102 5.98 -4.12 -0.12
C VAL A 102 5.66 -3.68 -1.55
N ILE A 103 6.55 -2.89 -2.14
CA ILE A 103 6.38 -2.31 -3.49
C ILE A 103 6.91 -3.20 -4.63
N ALA A 104 7.28 -4.45 -4.34
CA ALA A 104 7.76 -5.39 -5.34
C ALA A 104 7.47 -6.84 -4.92
N GLY A 105 7.33 -7.72 -5.91
CA GLY A 105 7.12 -9.15 -5.70
C GLY A 105 5.64 -9.52 -5.53
N PRO A 106 5.32 -10.69 -4.95
CA PRO A 106 3.96 -11.24 -5.00
C PRO A 106 2.87 -10.37 -4.35
N ASN A 107 3.24 -9.47 -3.43
CA ASN A 107 2.31 -8.59 -2.72
C ASN A 107 2.40 -7.13 -3.16
N GLU A 108 3.06 -6.85 -4.31
CA GLU A 108 3.29 -5.50 -4.83
C GLU A 108 2.01 -4.67 -4.92
N THR A 109 0.90 -5.28 -5.36
CA THR A 109 -0.38 -4.58 -5.52
C THR A 109 -0.87 -3.94 -4.23
N LEU A 110 -0.69 -4.61 -3.08
CA LEU A 110 -1.07 -4.08 -1.77
C LEU A 110 -0.17 -2.93 -1.32
N GLY A 111 1.14 -3.04 -1.60
CA GLY A 111 2.09 -1.98 -1.26
C GLY A 111 1.90 -0.75 -2.13
N VAL A 112 1.68 -0.92 -3.44
CA VAL A 112 1.41 0.18 -4.36
C VAL A 112 0.09 0.87 -4.03
N ASP A 113 -0.96 0.13 -3.69
CA ASP A 113 -2.24 0.70 -3.24
C ASP A 113 -2.05 1.55 -1.98
N SER A 114 -1.34 1.02 -0.99
CA SER A 114 -1.05 1.73 0.25
C SER A 114 -0.18 2.98 0.02
N GLN A 115 0.83 2.88 -0.86
CA GLN A 115 1.71 4.00 -1.23
C GLN A 115 0.92 5.12 -1.92
N THR A 116 0.05 4.76 -2.86
CA THR A 116 -0.84 5.70 -3.55
C THR A 116 -1.78 6.39 -2.56
N GLY A 117 -2.30 5.64 -1.57
CA GLY A 117 -3.11 6.22 -0.50
C GLY A 117 -2.37 7.27 0.34
N VAL A 118 -1.09 7.05 0.65
CA VAL A 118 -0.25 8.04 1.33
C VAL A 118 -0.06 9.30 0.47
N GLU A 119 0.18 9.13 -0.82
CA GLU A 119 0.33 10.26 -1.75
C GLU A 119 -0.94 11.09 -1.87
N VAL A 120 -2.11 10.45 -1.92
CA VAL A 120 -3.41 11.14 -1.91
C VAL A 120 -3.63 11.87 -0.59
N ALA A 121 -3.30 11.26 0.55
CA ALA A 121 -3.43 11.89 1.85
C ALA A 121 -2.56 13.15 1.96
N ILE A 122 -1.33 13.13 1.42
CA ILE A 122 -0.44 14.30 1.37
C ILE A 122 -1.00 15.38 0.44
N GLN A 123 -1.60 15.01 -0.70
CA GLN A 123 -2.25 15.99 -1.58
C GLN A 123 -3.43 16.70 -0.90
N GLN A 124 -4.19 15.98 -0.06
CA GLN A 124 -5.33 16.54 0.67
C GLN A 124 -4.92 17.29 1.94
N ARG A 125 -3.84 16.85 2.60
CA ARG A 125 -3.31 17.41 3.84
C ARG A 125 -1.78 17.33 3.83
N GLY A 126 -1.17 18.31 3.16
CA GLY A 126 0.28 18.35 2.93
C GLY A 126 1.12 18.80 4.13
N GLU A 127 0.49 19.14 5.25
CA GLU A 127 1.17 19.69 6.43
C GLU A 127 0.76 18.98 7.73
N VAL A 128 1.73 18.89 8.65
CA VAL A 128 1.55 18.44 10.03
C VAL A 128 2.13 19.51 10.94
N ALA A 129 1.30 20.06 11.83
CA ALA A 129 1.71 21.13 12.75
C ALA A 129 2.40 22.33 12.05
N GLY A 130 1.94 22.71 10.85
CA GLY A 130 2.52 23.81 10.05
C GLY A 130 3.83 23.46 9.33
N HIS A 131 4.27 22.20 9.37
CA HIS A 131 5.43 21.72 8.64
C HIS A 131 5.02 20.93 7.40
N PRO A 132 5.65 21.15 6.23
CA PRO A 132 5.35 20.39 5.02
C PRO A 132 5.75 18.91 5.18
N VAL A 133 4.96 18.01 4.62
CA VAL A 133 5.27 16.58 4.61
C VAL A 133 6.14 16.24 3.39
N GLU A 134 7.28 15.59 3.62
CA GLU A 134 8.12 15.00 2.58
C GLU A 134 8.03 13.47 2.66
N LEU A 135 7.47 12.84 1.63
CA LEU A 135 7.42 11.39 1.53
C LEU A 135 8.75 10.81 1.03
N ILE A 136 9.28 9.84 1.76
CA ILE A 136 10.43 9.04 1.35
C ILE A 136 9.92 7.64 0.99
N PRO A 137 9.62 7.37 -0.29
CA PRO A 137 9.02 6.11 -0.74
C PRO A 137 9.97 4.91 -0.66
#